data_AF-A0A9W8IXR8-F1
#
_entry.id   AF-A0A9W8IXR8-F1
#
_cell.length_a   1.000
_cell.length_b   1.000
_cell.length_c   1.000
_cell.angle_alpha   90.00
_cell.angle_beta   90.00
_cell.angle_gamma   90.00
#
_symmetry.space_group_name_H-M   'P 1'
#
loop_
_entity.id
_entity.type
_entity.pdbx_description
1 polymer ?
#
loop_
_entity_poly.entity_id
_entity_poly.type
_entity_poly.pdbx_seq_one_letter_code
_entity_poly.pdbx_strand_id
1 'polypeptide(L)'
;MSDGSCMRFNNAAQRVLGNTARPVIRVEETTDYENRWFAEAMFVGPSGNDLGVVVGQGSAPKKQMAKDIAAKSGLEWLRYQYPLVDFSGF
;
A
#
# COMPACT_ATOMS: atom_id res chain seq x y z
N MET A 1 -4.90 1.27 -16.81
CA MET A 1 -5.44 0.01 -16.26
C MET A 1 -4.89 -0.10 -14.85
N SER A 2 -5.65 -0.61 -13.87
CA SER A 2 -5.10 -0.88 -12.53
C SER A 2 -4.33 -2.18 -12.62
N ASP A 3 -3.06 -2.18 -12.24
CA ASP A 3 -2.18 -3.34 -12.37
C ASP A 3 -2.43 -4.41 -11.28
N GLY A 4 -3.51 -4.26 -10.51
CA GLY A 4 -3.85 -5.15 -9.40
C GLY A 4 -2.94 -4.98 -8.17
N SER A 5 -2.03 -4.00 -8.17
CA SER A 5 -1.05 -3.76 -7.10
C SER A 5 -1.72 -3.59 -5.73
N CYS A 6 -2.80 -2.81 -5.64
CA CYS A 6 -3.57 -2.65 -4.42
C CYS A 6 -4.14 -3.98 -3.90
N MET A 7 -4.67 -4.83 -4.80
CA MET A 7 -5.23 -6.13 -4.42
C MET A 7 -4.14 -7.08 -3.93
N ARG A 8 -2.99 -7.13 -4.60
CA ARG A 8 -1.84 -7.94 -4.18
C ARG A 8 -1.30 -7.52 -2.83
N PHE A 9 -1.14 -6.21 -2.62
CA PHE A 9 -0.75 -5.65 -1.32
C PHE A 9 -1.75 -6.04 -0.24
N ASN A 10 -3.06 -5.91 -0.51
CA ASN A 10 -4.10 -6.27 0.46
C ASN A 10 -4.06 -7.76 0.84
N ASN A 11 -3.95 -8.65 -0.14
CA ASN A 11 -3.88 -10.09 0.09
C ASN A 11 -2.61 -10.48 0.87
N ALA A 12 -1.47 -9.88 0.53
CA ALA A 12 -0.22 -10.08 1.25
C ALA A 12 -0.31 -9.61 2.71
N ALA A 13 -0.85 -8.42 2.94
CA ALA A 13 -1.04 -7.87 4.28
C ALA A 13 -2.00 -8.74 5.12
N GLN A 14 -3.12 -9.19 4.54
CA GLN A 14 -4.06 -10.08 5.24
C GLN A 14 -3.41 -11.40 5.64
N ARG A 15 -2.52 -11.96 4.80
CA ARG A 15 -1.81 -13.20 5.09
C ARG A 15 -0.82 -13.07 6.24
N VAL A 16 -0.17 -11.91 6.36
CA VAL A 16 0.86 -11.65 7.37
C VAL A 16 0.26 -11.15 8.69
N LEU A 17 -0.66 -10.19 8.60
CA LEU A 17 -1.16 -9.42 9.74
C LEU A 17 -2.50 -9.96 10.24
N GLY A 18 -3.21 -10.76 9.44
CA GLY A 18 -4.51 -11.32 9.81
C GLY A 18 -5.50 -10.23 10.23
N ASN A 19 -5.97 -10.32 11.47
CA ASN A 19 -6.90 -9.35 12.05
C ASN A 19 -6.21 -8.25 12.88
N THR A 20 -4.88 -8.29 13.00
CA THR A 20 -4.11 -7.35 13.83
C THR A 20 -4.07 -5.96 13.22
N ALA A 21 -3.98 -5.86 11.89
CA ALA A 21 -3.98 -4.60 11.20
C ALA A 21 -4.53 -4.74 9.78
N ARG A 22 -5.06 -3.63 9.24
CA ARG A 22 -5.63 -3.56 7.90
C ARG A 22 -4.75 -2.70 6.98
N PRO A 23 -4.48 -3.15 5.74
CA PRO A 23 -3.81 -2.32 4.75
C PRO A 23 -4.74 -1.19 4.29
N VAL A 24 -4.20 0.01 4.21
CA VAL A 24 -4.90 1.21 3.70
C VAL A 24 -3.99 1.93 2.73
N ILE A 25 -4.55 2.42 1.64
CA ILE A 25 -3.89 3.37 0.75
C ILE A 25 -4.52 4.75 0.96
N ARG A 26 -3.78 5.65 1.64
CA ARG A 26 -4.14 7.07 1.73
C ARG A 26 -3.70 7.73 0.44
N VAL A 27 -4.50 8.67 -0.07
CA VAL A 27 -4.17 9.42 -1.28
C VAL A 27 -4.60 10.86 -1.09
N GLU A 28 -3.72 11.77 -1.49
CA GLU A 28 -3.97 13.20 -1.46
C GLU A 28 -3.52 13.84 -2.76
N GLU A 29 -4.09 15.00 -3.02
CA GLU A 29 -3.73 15.83 -4.16
C GLU A 29 -2.68 16.85 -3.71
N THR A 30 -1.62 17.00 -4.51
CA THR A 30 -0.50 17.90 -4.22
C THR A 30 -0.50 19.08 -5.19
N THR A 31 0.36 20.07 -4.90
CA THR A 31 0.59 21.23 -5.78
C THR A 31 1.57 20.94 -6.93
N ASP A 32 2.21 19.78 -6.95
CA ASP A 32 3.09 19.36 -8.05
C ASP A 32 2.23 18.96 -9.25
N TYR A 33 2.24 19.77 -10.31
CA TYR A 33 1.43 19.48 -11.50
C TYR A 33 1.90 18.24 -12.27
N GLU A 34 3.19 17.90 -12.21
CA GLU A 34 3.73 16.70 -12.85
C GLU A 34 3.35 15.45 -12.05
N ASN A 35 3.37 15.54 -10.71
CA ASN A 35 3.00 14.45 -9.81
C ASN A 35 1.86 14.81 -8.86
N ARG A 36 0.74 15.22 -9.45
CA ARG A 36 -0.43 15.78 -8.75
C ARG A 36 -1.04 14.88 -7.68
N TRP A 37 -0.80 13.58 -7.76
CA TRP A 37 -1.31 12.63 -6.79
C TRP A 37 -0.18 12.01 -5.99
N PHE A 38 -0.26 12.11 -4.68
CA PHE A 38 0.60 11.41 -3.74
C PHE A 38 -0.21 10.36 -2.99
N ALA A 39 0.35 9.17 -2.81
CA ALA A 39 -0.28 8.07 -2.11
C ALA A 39 0.70 7.39 -1.15
N GLU A 40 0.15 6.89 -0.05
CA GLU A 40 0.87 6.17 0.99
C GLU A 40 0.15 4.86 1.30
N ALA A 41 0.91 3.77 1.29
CA ALA A 41 0.50 2.48 1.80
C ALA A 41 0.88 2.38 3.27
N MET A 42 -0.09 2.04 4.11
CA MET A 42 0.09 1.95 5.56
C MET A 42 -0.78 0.86 6.16
N PHE A 43 -0.46 0.47 7.40
CA PHE A 43 -1.30 -0.41 8.19
C PHE A 43 -2.04 0.39 9.25
N VAL A 44 -3.33 0.15 9.43
CA VAL A 44 -4.12 0.74 10.52
C VAL A 44 -4.58 -0.35 11.47
N GLY A 45 -4.71 -0.01 12.76
CA GLY A 45 -5.23 -0.92 13.76
C GLY A 45 -6.70 -1.34 13.47
N PRO A 46 -7.24 -2.32 14.20
CA PRO A 46 -8.60 -2.82 14.00
C PRO A 46 -9.68 -1.75 14.21
N SER A 47 -9.37 -0.72 15.01
CA SER A 47 -10.20 0.46 15.27
C SER A 47 -10.31 1.40 14.07
N GLY A 48 -9.37 1.31 13.11
CA GLY A 48 -9.30 2.18 11.93
C GLY A 48 -8.84 3.62 12.21
N ASN A 49 -8.68 4.01 13.48
CA ASN A 49 -8.33 5.39 13.87
C ASN A 49 -6.83 5.59 14.10
N ASP A 50 -6.08 4.52 14.29
CA ASP A 50 -4.64 4.60 14.50
C ASP A 50 -3.94 4.53 13.13
N LEU A 51 -3.50 5.69 12.64
CA LEU A 51 -2.60 5.78 11.49
C LEU A 51 -1.30 5.07 11.86
N GLY A 52 -1.10 3.85 11.36
CA GLY A 52 0.13 3.11 11.61
C GLY A 52 1.24 3.46 10.62
N VAL A 53 2.28 2.63 10.64
CA VAL A 53 3.51 2.88 9.89
C VAL A 53 3.25 2.93 8.39
N VAL A 54 3.80 3.96 7.73
CA VAL A 54 3.87 4.04 6.28
C VAL A 54 4.91 3.03 5.79
N VAL A 55 4.49 2.12 4.92
CA VAL A 55 5.30 1.01 4.40
C VAL A 55 5.56 1.12 2.90
N GLY A 56 4.92 2.07 2.23
CA GLY A 56 5.18 2.38 0.83
C GLY A 56 4.62 3.74 0.47
N GLN A 57 5.23 4.41 -0.51
CA GLN A 57 4.80 5.73 -0.97
C GLN A 57 4.92 5.80 -2.50
N GLY A 58 4.17 6.69 -3.12
CA GLY A 58 4.21 6.88 -4.56
C GLY A 58 3.55 8.18 -5.00
N SER A 59 4.14 8.84 -5.99
CA SER A 59 3.60 10.02 -6.63
C SER A 59 3.42 9.79 -8.12
N ALA A 60 2.36 10.33 -8.71
CA ALA A 60 2.10 10.21 -10.14
C ALA A 60 1.15 11.29 -10.69
N PRO A 61 1.15 11.53 -12.01
CA PRO A 61 0.16 12.40 -12.66
C PRO A 61 -1.29 11.90 -12.51
N LYS A 62 -1.48 10.59 -12.30
CA LYS A 62 -2.81 9.96 -12.19
C LYS A 62 -2.99 9.32 -10.81
N LYS A 63 -4.14 9.56 -10.18
CA LYS A 63 -4.50 9.04 -8.85
C LYS A 63 -4.29 7.53 -8.71
N GLN A 64 -4.79 6.75 -9.67
CA GLN A 64 -4.67 5.29 -9.64
C GLN A 64 -3.21 4.84 -9.75
N MET A 65 -2.38 5.54 -10.52
CA MET A 65 -0.97 5.23 -10.68
C MET A 65 -0.19 5.49 -9.38
N ALA A 66 -0.46 6.60 -8.69
CA ALA A 66 0.14 6.89 -7.38
C ALA A 66 -0.19 5.77 -6.37
N LYS A 67 -1.46 5.33 -6.34
CA LYS A 67 -1.89 4.20 -5.51
C LYS A 67 -1.17 2.90 -5.85
N ASP A 68 -1.05 2.59 -7.14
CA ASP A 68 -0.41 1.35 -7.60
C ASP A 68 1.09 1.35 -7.26
N ILE A 69 1.78 2.50 -7.35
CA ILE A 69 3.17 2.67 -6.94
C ILE A 69 3.30 2.45 -5.42
N ALA A 70 2.48 3.14 -4.62
CA ALA A 70 2.51 3.01 -3.16
C ALA A 70 2.23 1.57 -2.71
N ALA A 71 1.25 0.91 -3.33
CA ALA A 71 0.91 -0.48 -3.04
C ALA A 71 2.04 -1.45 -3.44
N LYS A 72 2.70 -1.23 -4.58
CA LYS A 72 3.86 -2.03 -5.00
C LYS A 72 5.00 -1.89 -4.00
N SER A 73 5.32 -0.66 -3.60
CA SER A 73 6.32 -0.38 -2.57
C SER A 73 5.97 -1.06 -1.24
N GLY A 74 4.71 -0.99 -0.81
CA GLY A 74 4.23 -1.68 0.40
C GLY A 74 4.34 -3.21 0.32
N LEU A 75 4.10 -3.80 -0.86
CA LEU A 75 4.30 -5.24 -1.07
C LEU A 75 5.78 -5.64 -1.00
N GLU A 76 6.68 -4.82 -1.57
CA GLU A 76 8.12 -5.04 -1.49
C GLU A 76 8.61 -4.93 -0.03
N TRP A 77 8.08 -3.98 0.74
CA TRP A 77 8.35 -3.89 2.17
C TRP A 77 7.91 -5.15 2.92
N LEU A 78 6.69 -5.66 2.66
CA LEU A 78 6.20 -6.90 3.26
C LEU A 78 7.11 -8.10 2.94
N ARG A 79 7.55 -8.22 1.68
CA ARG A 79 8.48 -9.27 1.25
C ARG A 79 9.82 -9.20 1.98
N TYR A 80 10.31 -7.99 2.19
CA TYR A 80 11.56 -7.77 2.92
C TYR A 80 11.44 -8.10 4.41
N GLN A 81 10.34 -7.70 5.06
CA GLN A 81 10.12 -7.94 6.50
C GLN A 81 9.76 -9.39 6.81
N TYR A 82 9.10 -10.09 5.88
CA TYR A 82 8.62 -11.46 6.07
C TYR A 82 9.15 -12.40 4.97
N PRO A 83 10.47 -12.60 4.86
CA PRO A 83 11.09 -13.34 3.75
C PRO A 83 10.72 -14.83 3.72
N LEU A 84 10.25 -15.37 4.86
CA LEU A 84 9.82 -16.77 4.99
C LEU A 84 8.33 -16.97 4.63
N VAL A 85 7.57 -15.89 4.44
CA VAL A 85 6.17 -15.97 4.02
C VAL A 85 6.11 -16.06 2.50
N ASP A 86 5.44 -17.10 2.01
CA ASP A 86 5.17 -17.25 0.59
C ASP A 86 4.09 -16.25 0.15
N PHE A 87 4.49 -15.31 -0.71
CA PHE A 87 3.63 -14.32 -1.34
C PHE A 87 3.27 -14.68 -2.80
N SER A 88 3.63 -15.88 -3.28
CA SER A 88 3.20 -16.38 -4.57
C SER A 88 1.74 -16.85 -4.50
N GLY A 89 0.93 -16.49 -5.50
CA GLY A 89 -0.50 -16.88 -5.56
C GLY A 89 -1.53 -15.74 -5.66
N PHE A 90 -1.11 -14.49 -5.83
CA PHE A 90 -2.00 -13.32 -6.00
C PHE A 90 -1.45 -12.33 -7.04
#